data_AF-A0A2J0MFG8-F1
#
_entry.id   AF-A0A2J0MFG8-F1
#
_cell.length_a   1.000
_cell.length_b   1.000
_cell.length_c   1.000
_cell.angle_alpha   90.00
_cell.angle_beta   90.00
_cell.angle_gamma   90.00
#
_symmetry.space_group_name_H-M   'P 1'
#
loop_
_entity.id
_entity.type
_entity.pdbx_description
1 polymer ?
#
loop_
_entity_poly.entity_id
_entity_poly.type
_entity_poly.pdbx_seq_one_letter_code
_entity_poly.pdbx_strand_id
1 'polypeptide(L)'
;PLTEVLRTVEDYMKATHRKIMFEYVMIKDVNDSLENANELAILLSGLKSSIFMVNLISYNPTGIFKASSSERIKNFKAVLEKSNIEVVQRYKFGVSIKAACGQLASGNQ
;
A
#
# COMPACT_ATOMS: atom_id res chain seq x y z
N PRO A 1 -17.10 -8.42 3.76
CA PRO A 1 -15.63 -8.47 3.53
C PRO A 1 -15.19 -7.70 2.26
N LEU A 2 -13.99 -7.09 2.27
CA LEU A 2 -13.49 -5.96 1.45
C LEU A 2 -14.49 -4.80 1.22
N THR A 3 -15.58 -5.00 0.48
CA THR A 3 -16.64 -3.98 0.30
C THR A 3 -17.16 -3.45 1.63
N GLU A 4 -17.32 -4.34 2.61
CA GLU A 4 -17.73 -3.97 3.96
C GLU A 4 -16.67 -3.13 4.68
N VAL A 5 -15.38 -3.48 4.51
CA VAL A 5 -14.26 -2.70 5.07
C VAL A 5 -14.23 -1.32 4.43
N LEU A 6 -14.37 -1.24 3.11
CA LEU A 6 -14.41 0.03 2.38
C LEU A 6 -15.59 0.90 2.81
N ARG A 7 -16.78 0.30 3.02
CA ARG A 7 -17.94 1.00 3.56
C ARG A 7 -17.67 1.53 4.96
N THR A 8 -17.12 0.71 5.86
CA THR A 8 -16.77 1.15 7.22
C THR A 8 -15.72 2.26 7.21
N VAL A 9 -14.72 2.17 6.33
CA VAL A 9 -13.71 3.21 6.12
C VAL A 9 -14.36 4.51 5.63
N GLU A 10 -15.31 4.42 4.69
CA GLU A 10 -16.06 5.57 4.20
C GLU A 10 -16.90 6.23 5.29
N ASP A 11 -17.61 5.43 6.09
CA ASP A 11 -18.41 5.92 7.22
C ASP A 11 -17.51 6.60 8.28
N TYR A 12 -16.35 6.01 8.56
CA TYR A 12 -15.36 6.59 9.48
C TYR A 12 -14.80 7.92 8.97
N MET A 13 -14.45 8.00 7.68
CA MET A 13 -13.96 9.22 7.05
C MET A 13 -15.01 10.34 7.13
N LYS A 14 -16.28 10.04 6.85
CA LYS A 14 -17.39 11.00 6.95
C LYS A 14 -17.64 11.47 8.38
N ALA A 15 -17.59 10.56 9.35
CA ALA A 15 -17.84 10.90 10.75
C ALA A 15 -16.70 11.73 11.37
N THR A 16 -15.46 11.41 11.03
CA THR A 16 -14.29 11.96 11.73
C THR A 16 -13.52 13.02 10.95
N HIS A 17 -13.73 13.12 9.64
CA HIS A 17 -12.96 13.96 8.72
C HIS A 17 -11.45 13.67 8.77
N ARG A 18 -11.05 12.48 9.24
CA ARG A 18 -9.65 12.05 9.32
C ARG A 18 -9.21 11.41 8.02
N LYS A 19 -8.01 11.76 7.58
CA LYS A 19 -7.38 11.17 6.41
C LYS A 19 -7.00 9.72 6.68
N ILE A 20 -7.40 8.81 5.81
CA ILE A 20 -7.05 7.39 5.88
C ILE A 20 -5.87 7.07 4.95
N MET A 21 -4.98 6.18 5.38
CA MET A 21 -3.88 5.68 4.56
C MET A 21 -4.06 4.18 4.31
N PHE A 22 -4.22 3.80 3.05
CA PHE A 22 -4.24 2.39 2.65
C PHE A 22 -2.80 1.90 2.47
N GLU A 23 -2.42 0.87 3.20
CA GLU A 23 -1.12 0.22 3.03
C GLU A 23 -1.20 -0.84 1.93
N TYR A 24 -0.31 -0.74 0.94
CA TYR A 24 -0.25 -1.68 -0.17
C TYR A 24 1.17 -2.26 -0.27
N VAL A 25 1.32 -3.53 0.07
CA VAL A 25 2.61 -4.23 0.02
C VAL A 25 2.88 -4.68 -1.41
N MET A 26 4.00 -4.22 -1.97
CA MET A 26 4.43 -4.49 -3.34
C MET A 26 5.22 -5.80 -3.41
N ILE A 27 4.56 -6.85 -3.90
CA ILE A 27 5.10 -8.21 -4.03
C ILE A 27 5.26 -8.55 -5.51
N LYS A 28 6.48 -8.94 -5.87
CA LYS A 28 6.86 -9.25 -7.25
C LYS A 28 5.99 -10.37 -7.82
N ASP A 29 5.37 -10.10 -8.97
CA ASP A 29 4.58 -11.03 -9.78
C ASP A 29 3.33 -11.57 -9.07
N VAL A 30 2.90 -10.93 -7.97
CA VAL A 30 1.69 -11.29 -7.21
C VAL A 30 0.65 -10.19 -7.31
N ASN A 31 1.03 -8.94 -7.02
CA ASN A 31 0.10 -7.82 -6.95
C ASN A 31 0.71 -6.49 -7.43
N ASP A 32 1.79 -6.54 -8.20
CA ASP A 32 2.57 -5.37 -8.61
C ASP A 32 2.54 -5.08 -10.12
N SER A 33 1.55 -5.65 -10.81
CA SER A 33 1.29 -5.37 -12.23
C SER A 33 0.61 -4.01 -12.43
N LEU A 34 0.63 -3.48 -13.66
CA LEU A 34 -0.09 -2.23 -13.96
C LEU A 34 -1.61 -2.45 -13.96
N GLU A 35 -2.05 -3.67 -14.28
CA GLU A 35 -3.44 -4.10 -14.18
C GLU A 35 -3.92 -3.98 -12.74
N ASN A 36 -3.14 -4.46 -11.77
CA ASN A 36 -3.47 -4.31 -10.35
C ASN A 36 -3.51 -2.84 -9.91
N ALA A 37 -2.63 -1.98 -10.45
CA ALA A 37 -2.66 -0.55 -10.16
C ALA A 37 -3.96 0.10 -10.67
N ASN A 38 -4.41 -0.28 -11.87
CA ASN A 38 -5.66 0.21 -12.44
C ASN A 38 -6.88 -0.31 -11.66
N GLU A 39 -6.90 -1.59 -11.28
CA GLU A 39 -7.95 -2.17 -10.43
C GLU A 39 -8.04 -1.46 -9.08
N LEU A 40 -6.90 -1.17 -8.44
CA LEU A 40 -6.85 -0.41 -7.20
C LEU A 40 -7.36 1.02 -7.40
N ALA A 41 -7.00 1.67 -8.51
CA ALA A 41 -7.48 3.01 -8.82
C ALA A 41 -9.01 3.04 -9.00
N ILE A 42 -9.56 2.07 -9.73
CA ILE A 42 -11.00 1.91 -9.93
C ILE A 42 -11.69 1.67 -8.58
N LEU A 43 -11.14 0.78 -7.76
CA LEU A 43 -11.68 0.48 -6.44
C LEU A 43 -11.75 1.71 -5.53
N LEU A 44 -10.66 2.48 -5.45
CA LEU A 44 -10.57 3.64 -4.57
C LEU A 44 -11.33 4.86 -5.11
N SER A 45 -11.42 5.03 -6.42
CA SER A 45 -12.23 6.10 -7.03
C SER A 45 -13.73 5.91 -6.79
N GLY A 46 -14.18 4.70 -6.45
CA GLY A 46 -15.55 4.43 -6.03
C GLY A 46 -15.92 4.97 -4.65
N LEU A 47 -14.95 5.39 -3.82
CA LEU A 47 -15.22 5.98 -2.50
C LEU A 47 -15.70 7.43 -2.67
N LYS A 48 -16.80 7.79 -2.00
CA LYS A 48 -17.34 9.17 -2.10
C LYS A 48 -16.49 10.22 -1.38
N SER A 49 -15.69 9.79 -0.42
CA SER A 49 -14.78 10.66 0.34
C SER A 49 -13.37 10.55 -0.22
N SER A 50 -12.79 11.67 -0.63
CA SER A 50 -11.42 11.74 -1.19
C SER A 50 -10.32 12.00 -0.16
N ILE A 51 -10.64 11.88 1.14
CA ILE A 51 -9.67 12.07 2.23
C ILE A 51 -8.88 10.80 2.52
N PHE A 52 -8.22 10.26 1.49
CA PHE A 52 -7.35 9.10 1.62
C PHE A 52 -6.04 9.24 0.84
N MET A 53 -5.07 8.38 1.17
CA MET A 53 -3.85 8.19 0.40
C MET A 53 -3.48 6.70 0.36
N VAL A 54 -2.59 6.33 -0.56
CA VAL A 54 -1.99 4.99 -0.63
C VAL A 54 -0.52 5.06 -0.23
N ASN A 55 -0.09 4.14 0.61
CA ASN A 55 1.30 3.94 0.97
C ASN A 55 1.82 2.65 0.32
N LEU A 56 2.65 2.79 -0.71
CA LEU A 56 3.33 1.67 -1.35
C LEU A 56 4.53 1.23 -0.49
N ILE A 57 4.47 0.00 0.00
CA ILE A 57 5.48 -0.58 0.89
C ILE A 57 6.19 -1.69 0.13
N SER A 58 7.50 -1.54 -0.07
CA SER A 58 8.30 -2.64 -0.63
C SER A 58 8.32 -3.83 0.33
N TYR A 59 7.92 -5.00 -0.17
CA TYR A 59 7.90 -6.24 0.61
C TYR A 59 9.25 -6.48 1.31
N ASN A 60 9.21 -6.94 2.57
CA ASN A 60 10.41 -7.38 3.27
C ASN A 60 10.59 -8.89 3.07
N PRO A 61 11.63 -9.35 2.37
CA PRO A 61 11.80 -10.78 2.11
C PRO A 61 11.92 -11.57 3.42
N THR A 62 10.90 -12.36 3.74
CA THR A 62 10.87 -13.27 4.89
C THR A 62 10.51 -14.71 4.49
N GLY A 63 10.35 -14.99 3.19
CA GLY A 63 9.94 -16.30 2.69
C GLY A 63 10.09 -16.41 1.16
N ILE A 64 9.13 -17.08 0.51
CA ILE A 64 9.19 -17.40 -0.92
C ILE A 64 8.95 -16.20 -1.86
N PHE A 65 8.39 -15.12 -1.34
CA PHE A 65 8.06 -13.94 -2.13
C PHE A 65 9.26 -13.02 -2.29
N LYS A 66 9.22 -12.20 -3.35
CA LYS A 66 10.25 -11.21 -3.65
C LYS A 66 9.66 -9.81 -3.64
N ALA A 67 10.49 -8.83 -3.30
CA ALA A 67 10.12 -7.44 -3.44
C ALA A 67 10.01 -7.05 -4.93
N SER A 68 9.01 -6.25 -5.26
CA SER A 68 8.91 -5.61 -6.58
C SER A 68 10.14 -4.75 -6.87
N SER A 69 10.52 -4.64 -8.14
CA SER A 69 11.61 -3.76 -8.57
C SER A 69 11.24 -2.29 -8.34
N SER A 70 12.24 -1.42 -8.15
CA SER A 70 12.02 0.02 -8.00
C SER A 70 11.27 0.61 -9.20
N GLU A 71 11.57 0.13 -10.42
CA GLU A 71 10.88 0.53 -11.64
C GLU A 71 9.40 0.13 -11.64
N ARG A 72 9.07 -1.10 -11.23
CA ARG A 72 7.68 -1.53 -11.10
C ARG A 72 6.92 -0.68 -10.09
N ILE A 73 7.50 -0.42 -8.91
CA ILE A 73 6.87 0.41 -7.90
C ILE A 73 6.66 1.84 -8.42
N LYS A 74 7.63 2.40 -9.15
CA LYS A 74 7.52 3.71 -9.78
C LYS A 74 6.38 3.76 -10.81
N ASN A 75 6.27 2.75 -11.67
CA ASN A 75 5.22 2.70 -12.68
C ASN A 75 3.82 2.49 -12.05
N PHE A 76 3.73 1.64 -11.03
CA PHE A 76 2.51 1.44 -10.24
C PHE A 76 2.06 2.76 -9.58
N LYS A 77 3.00 3.48 -8.95
CA LYS A 77 2.76 4.81 -8.36
C LYS A 77 2.23 5.79 -9.41
N ALA A 78 2.86 5.84 -10.59
CA ALA A 78 2.45 6.75 -11.67
C ALA A 78 1.00 6.49 -12.16
N VAL A 79 0.55 5.23 -12.20
CA VAL A 79 -0.85 4.90 -12.56
C VAL A 79 -1.84 5.45 -11.52
N LEU A 80 -1.53 5.28 -10.24
CA LEU A 80 -2.37 5.80 -9.16
C LEU A 80 -2.39 7.35 -9.15
N GLU A 81 -1.23 7.98 -9.31
CA GLU A 81 -1.12 9.45 -9.39
C GLU A 81 -1.90 10.02 -10.59
N LYS A 82 -1.81 9.35 -11.75
CA LYS A 82 -2.60 9.72 -12.95
C LYS A 82 -4.12 9.61 -12.72
N SER A 83 -4.52 8.78 -11.76
CA SER A 83 -5.91 8.60 -11.34
C SER A 83 -6.32 9.54 -10.19
N ASN A 84 -5.52 10.59 -9.93
CA ASN A 84 -5.71 11.57 -8.84
C ASN A 84 -5.72 10.97 -7.43
N ILE A 85 -5.04 9.83 -7.24
CA ILE A 85 -4.87 9.23 -5.92
C ILE A 85 -3.54 9.72 -5.35
N GLU A 86 -3.58 10.24 -4.12
CA GLU A 86 -2.35 10.61 -3.41
C GLU A 86 -1.58 9.34 -3.03
N VAL A 87 -0.31 9.27 -3.43
CA VAL A 87 0.52 8.10 -3.17
C VAL A 87 1.87 8.49 -2.59
N VAL A 88 2.23 7.82 -1.50
CA VAL A 88 3.58 7.84 -0.94
C VAL A 88 4.23 6.47 -1.14
N GLN A 89 5.54 6.47 -1.37
CA GLN A 89 6.33 5.24 -1.42
C GLN A 89 7.29 5.28 -0.23
N ARG A 90 7.18 4.29 0.67
CA ARG A 90 8.10 4.17 1.81
C ARG A 90 9.39 3.47 1.33
N TYR A 91 10.45 4.24 1.21
CA TYR A 91 11.80 3.72 0.98
C TYR A 91 12.39 3.20 2.29
N LYS A 92 13.03 2.03 2.25
CA LYS A 92 13.86 1.56 3.36
C LYS A 92 15.20 2.29 3.32
N PHE A 93 15.33 3.38 4.07
CA PHE A 93 16.64 3.87 4.46
C PHE A 93 17.14 2.98 5.60
N GLY A 94 18.04 2.02 5.33
CA GLY A 94 18.61 1.22 6.43
C GLY A 94 19.05 -0.20 6.12
N VAL A 95 19.61 -0.51 4.95
CA VAL A 95 20.32 -1.80 4.79
C VAL A 95 21.58 -1.86 5.67
N SER A 96 22.03 -0.74 6.24
CA SER A 96 23.20 -0.68 7.14
C SER A 96 22.93 -1.03 8.61
N ILE A 97 21.67 -1.11 9.07
CA ILE A 97 21.37 -1.41 10.48
C ILE A 97 20.15 -2.32 10.53
N LYS A 98 20.34 -3.52 11.10
CA LYS A 98 19.33 -4.58 11.32
C LYS A 98 18.16 -4.12 12.21
N ALA A 99 17.34 -3.21 11.72
CA ALA A 99 16.20 -2.64 12.44
C ALA A 99 15.01 -2.35 11.49
N ALA A 100 14.88 -3.10 10.39
CA ALA A 100 13.70 -3.01 9.54
C ALA A 100 12.50 -3.64 10.28
N CYS A 101 11.47 -2.84 10.54
CA CYS A 101 10.21 -3.26 11.15
C CYS A 101 9.66 -4.55 10.53
N GLY A 102 9.37 -5.53 11.39
CA GLY A 102 9.00 -6.91 11.04
C GLY A 102 9.78 -7.97 11.83
N GLN A 103 10.79 -7.59 12.61
CA GLN A 103 11.63 -8.50 13.42
C GLN A 103 11.25 -8.55 14.91
N LEU A 104 9.98 -8.34 15.27
CA LEU A 104 9.51 -8.79 16.59
C LEU A 104 9.19 -10.29 16.51
N ALA A 105 10.22 -11.10 16.21
CA ALA A 105 10.22 -12.48 16.64
C ALA A 105 10.46 -12.43 18.15
N SER A 106 9.46 -12.81 18.93
CA SER A 106 9.62 -13.02 20.36
C SER A 106 10.78 -13.99 20.56
N GLY A 107 11.92 -13.46 21.01
CA GLY A 107 12.85 -14.25 21.77
C GLY A 107 12.20 -14.51 23.11
N ASN A 108 11.63 -15.70 23.27
CA ASN A 108 11.55 -16.34 24.57
C ASN A 108 11.99 -17.80 24.38
N GLN A 109 12.84 -18.18 25.31
CA GLN A 109 13.69 -19.37 25.39
C GLN A 109 12.88 -20.67 25.40
#